data_AF-R6J4M1-F1
#
_entry.id   AF-R6J4M1-F1
#
_cell.length_a   1.000
_cell.length_b   1.000
_cell.length_c   1.000
_cell.angle_alpha   90.00
_cell.angle_beta   90.00
_cell.angle_gamma   90.00
#
_symmetry.space_group_name_H-M   'P 1'
#
loop_
_entity.id
_entity.type
_entity.pdbx_description
1 polymer ?
#
loop_
_entity_poly.entity_id
_entity_poly.type
_entity_poly.pdbx_seq_one_letter_code
_entity_poly.pdbx_strand_id
1 'polypeptide(L)'
;MMRNTFSSQEWLKFIGKEKLQTFQDSFARVDNISLCFFDLEGTPLTVWSNSSLLCHQIIQNNKKRCQQEKEKSMCFLKKTQQIKLFTCYLGLTYFMCPVYYNNKLVAIAYGGGIATEAHTVPQEIIERYNIPLMPQRKLQRIGELLVQTMALVNFDLNVVENIGAEKTEADLNVFNGILSRREAEVAMLICQGLSNKQIAEQLFISEKTIKTHVSNILSKLDIKDRMQLILEYCRIVPNA
;
A
#
# COMPACT_ATOMS: atom_id res chain seq x y z
N MET A 1 -9.77 -0.73 -22.27
CA MET A 1 -9.00 -1.22 -21.10
C MET A 1 -7.86 -0.26 -20.82
N MET A 2 -8.05 0.72 -19.93
CA MET A 2 -6.94 1.47 -19.34
C MET A 2 -6.79 0.97 -17.91
N ARG A 3 -5.73 0.19 -17.64
CA ARG A 3 -5.32 -0.10 -16.26
C ARG A 3 -4.82 1.22 -15.69
N ASN A 4 -5.58 1.81 -14.77
CA ASN A 4 -5.11 2.94 -13.98
C ASN A 4 -4.02 2.40 -13.02
N THR A 5 -2.79 2.28 -13.51
CA THR A 5 -1.63 1.87 -12.73
C THR A 5 -1.15 3.07 -11.94
N PHE A 6 -1.54 3.15 -10.67
CA PHE A 6 -1.03 4.15 -9.73
C PHE A 6 0.50 3.96 -9.59
N SER A 7 1.25 4.86 -10.20
CA SER A 7 2.69 4.85 -10.32
C SER A 7 3.38 5.40 -9.08
N SER A 8 4.69 5.13 -8.94
CA SER A 8 5.54 5.69 -7.87
C SER A 8 5.50 7.22 -7.83
N GLN A 9 5.35 7.87 -9.00
CA GLN A 9 5.28 9.33 -9.11
C GLN A 9 3.91 9.88 -8.67
N GLU A 10 2.83 9.19 -8.98
CA GLU A 10 1.49 9.54 -8.48
C GLU A 10 1.41 9.34 -6.97
N TRP A 11 1.98 8.25 -6.46
CA TRP A 11 2.14 8.03 -5.02
C TRP A 11 2.94 9.15 -4.35
N LEU A 12 4.09 9.54 -4.91
CA LEU A 12 4.92 10.61 -4.36
C LEU A 12 4.18 11.96 -4.32
N LYS A 13 3.38 12.27 -5.36
CA LYS A 13 2.53 13.47 -5.39
C LYS A 13 1.43 13.41 -4.34
N PHE A 14 0.78 12.26 -4.18
CA PHE A 14 -0.26 12.04 -3.19
C PHE A 14 0.26 12.21 -1.76
N ILE A 15 1.36 11.52 -1.42
CA ILE A 15 1.91 11.58 -0.06
C ILE A 15 2.57 12.94 0.25
N GLY A 16 3.08 13.61 -0.79
CA GLY A 16 3.83 14.85 -0.68
C GLY A 16 5.31 14.59 -0.40
N LYS A 17 6.16 14.91 -1.37
CA LYS A 17 7.61 14.71 -1.30
C LYS A 17 8.27 15.32 -0.06
N GLU A 18 7.84 16.51 0.37
CA GLU A 18 8.38 17.18 1.55
C GLU A 18 8.05 16.44 2.85
N LYS A 19 6.81 15.92 2.98
CA LYS A 19 6.40 15.11 4.14
C LYS A 19 7.19 13.81 4.19
N LEU A 20 7.37 13.16 3.05
CA LEU A 20 8.16 11.93 2.95
C LEU A 20 9.63 12.16 3.33
N GLN A 21 10.24 13.27 2.89
CA GLN A 21 11.60 13.66 3.30
C GLN A 21 11.66 13.96 4.80
N THR A 22 10.69 14.68 5.35
CA THR A 22 10.63 14.98 6.80
C THR A 22 10.54 13.69 7.64
N PHE A 23 9.73 12.73 7.20
CA PHE A 23 9.65 11.41 7.82
C PHE A 23 11.01 10.69 7.78
N GLN A 24 11.64 10.67 6.61
CA GLN A 24 12.93 10.02 6.39
C GLN A 24 14.04 10.60 7.28
N ASP A 25 14.08 11.93 7.43
CA ASP A 25 15.06 12.62 8.27
C ASP A 25 14.80 12.35 9.75
N SER A 26 13.53 12.29 10.15
CA SER A 26 13.14 11.93 11.52
C SER A 26 13.52 10.49 11.85
N PHE A 27 13.25 9.55 10.94
CA PHE A 27 13.64 8.14 11.06
C PHE A 27 15.16 8.00 11.22
N ALA A 28 15.92 8.69 10.38
CA ALA A 28 17.38 8.57 10.39
C ALA A 28 18.03 9.12 11.66
N ARG A 29 17.42 10.10 12.34
CA ARG A 29 17.96 10.66 13.59
C ARG A 29 17.88 9.69 14.77
N VAL A 30 16.90 8.78 14.80
CA VAL A 30 16.66 7.91 15.97
C VAL A 30 17.76 6.86 16.13
N ASP A 31 18.07 6.13 15.06
CA ASP A 31 19.03 5.02 15.08
C ASP A 31 20.28 5.27 14.21
N ASN A 32 20.47 6.50 13.73
CA ASN A 32 21.52 6.88 12.79
C ASN A 32 21.53 6.03 11.50
N ILE A 33 20.35 5.62 11.03
CA ILE A 33 20.18 4.80 9.83
C ILE A 33 19.81 5.69 8.66
N SER A 34 20.68 5.78 7.67
CA SER A 34 20.37 6.47 6.42
C SER A 34 19.22 5.77 5.69
N LEU A 35 18.26 6.55 5.19
CA LEU A 35 17.07 6.05 4.50
C LEU A 35 16.86 6.85 3.21
N CYS A 36 16.41 6.18 2.15
CA CYS A 36 15.99 6.79 0.89
C CYS A 36 14.88 5.95 0.24
N PHE A 37 13.93 6.62 -0.41
CA PHE A 37 12.86 5.97 -1.15
C PHE A 37 13.19 5.92 -2.63
N PHE A 38 12.94 4.78 -3.26
CA PHE A 38 13.15 4.52 -4.68
C PHE A 38 11.85 4.10 -5.35
N ASP A 39 11.73 4.41 -6.64
CA ASP A 39 10.71 3.78 -7.49
C ASP A 39 11.08 2.30 -7.77
N LEU A 40 10.23 1.62 -8.54
CA LEU A 40 10.40 0.19 -8.82
C LEU A 40 11.50 -0.08 -9.86
N GLU A 41 11.91 0.96 -10.57
CA GLU A 41 12.97 1.03 -11.57
C GLU A 41 14.34 1.31 -10.93
N GLY A 42 14.38 1.81 -9.70
CA GLY A 42 15.59 2.08 -8.93
C GLY A 42 16.07 3.52 -8.98
N THR A 43 15.23 4.45 -9.43
CA THR A 43 15.41 5.90 -9.38
C THR A 43 15.05 6.42 -7.99
N PRO A 44 15.88 7.27 -7.38
CA PRO A 44 15.55 7.87 -6.08
C PRO A 44 14.35 8.82 -6.20
N LEU A 45 13.36 8.64 -5.32
CA LEU A 45 12.19 9.51 -5.14
C LEU A 45 12.50 10.64 -4.14
N THR A 46 13.38 10.38 -3.17
CA THR A 46 13.85 11.33 -2.17
C THR A 46 15.38 11.49 -2.22
N VAL A 47 15.88 12.58 -1.63
CA VAL A 47 17.31 12.70 -1.30
C VAL A 47 17.57 11.89 -0.03
N TRP A 48 18.74 11.27 0.12
CA TRP A 48 19.12 10.52 1.32
C TRP A 48 19.13 11.41 2.58
N SER A 49 18.62 10.90 3.70
CA SER A 49 18.44 11.68 4.94
C SER A 49 19.75 12.06 5.58
N ASN A 50 20.64 11.09 5.74
CA ASN A 50 22.01 11.28 6.17
C ASN A 50 22.90 10.57 5.17
N SER A 51 23.65 11.31 4.35
CA SER A 51 24.58 10.68 3.42
C SER A 51 25.79 10.15 4.19
N SER A 52 25.92 8.82 4.31
CA SER A 52 27.17 8.23 4.78
C SER A 52 28.29 8.68 3.83
N LEU A 53 29.22 9.49 4.34
CA LEU A 53 30.39 9.95 3.58
C LEU A 53 31.18 8.77 3.00
N LEU A 54 31.16 7.64 3.71
CA LEU A 54 31.72 6.39 3.26
C LEU A 54 31.01 5.89 1.99
N CYS A 55 29.69 5.70 2.02
CA CYS A 55 28.93 5.25 0.84
C CYS A 55 29.14 6.19 -0.35
N HIS A 56 29.20 7.50 -0.13
CA HIS A 56 29.49 8.46 -1.19
C HIS A 56 30.85 8.20 -1.86
N GLN A 57 31.91 8.06 -1.06
CA GLN A 57 33.27 7.79 -1.54
C GLN A 57 33.39 6.42 -2.22
N ILE A 58 32.69 5.42 -1.70
CA ILE A 58 32.64 4.06 -2.26
C ILE A 58 32.00 4.07 -3.64
N ILE A 59 30.84 4.73 -3.77
CA ILE A 59 30.08 4.80 -5.02
C ILE A 59 30.90 5.51 -6.09
N GLN A 60 31.66 6.55 -5.76
CA GLN A 60 32.55 7.22 -6.71
C GLN A 60 33.57 6.25 -7.33
N ASN A 61 34.16 5.37 -6.53
CA ASN A 61 35.19 4.44 -6.98
C ASN A 61 34.65 3.13 -7.58
N ASN A 62 33.41 2.74 -7.24
CA ASN A 62 32.86 1.42 -7.59
C ASN A 62 31.37 1.46 -8.00
N LYS A 63 30.97 2.52 -8.71
CA LYS A 63 29.57 2.79 -9.08
C LYS A 63 28.85 1.58 -9.69
N LYS A 64 29.48 0.90 -10.66
CA LYS A 64 28.91 -0.27 -11.34
C LYS A 64 28.59 -1.41 -10.36
N ARG A 65 29.49 -1.70 -9.42
CA ARG A 65 29.30 -2.78 -8.44
C ARG A 65 28.16 -2.45 -7.48
N CYS A 66 28.15 -1.23 -6.94
CA CYS A 66 27.09 -0.77 -6.04
C CYS A 66 25.71 -0.84 -6.72
N GLN A 67 25.65 -0.47 -8.00
CA GLN A 67 24.41 -0.52 -8.78
C GLN A 67 23.93 -1.96 -9.01
N GLN A 68 24.84 -2.87 -9.39
CA GLN A 68 24.49 -4.29 -9.58
C GLN A 68 24.00 -4.95 -8.28
N GLU A 69 24.62 -4.65 -7.14
CA GLU A 69 24.17 -5.16 -5.83
C GLU A 69 22.79 -4.62 -5.46
N LYS A 70 22.54 -3.32 -5.72
CA LYS A 70 21.21 -2.71 -5.52
C LYS A 70 20.16 -3.39 -6.39
N GLU A 71 20.43 -3.58 -7.68
CA GLU A 71 19.49 -4.20 -8.64
C GLU A 71 19.13 -5.64 -8.24
N LYS A 72 20.11 -6.43 -7.77
CA LYS A 72 19.85 -7.79 -7.26
C LYS A 72 18.92 -7.76 -6.04
N SER A 73 19.19 -6.87 -5.10
CA SER A 73 18.38 -6.72 -3.87
C SER A 73 16.96 -6.26 -4.18
N MET A 74 16.81 -5.30 -5.10
CA MET A 74 15.50 -4.85 -5.58
C MET A 74 14.75 -5.96 -6.33
N CYS A 75 15.44 -6.75 -7.15
CA CYS A 75 14.83 -7.89 -7.86
C CYS A 75 14.32 -8.95 -6.88
N PHE A 76 15.07 -9.23 -5.82
CA PHE A 76 14.61 -10.09 -4.73
C PHE A 76 13.34 -9.53 -4.10
N LEU A 77 13.37 -8.26 -3.66
CA LEU A 77 12.23 -7.63 -2.98
C LEU A 77 10.97 -7.60 -3.85
N LYS A 78 11.09 -7.28 -5.15
CA LYS A 78 9.96 -7.26 -6.08
C LYS A 78 9.32 -8.64 -6.27
N LYS A 79 10.11 -9.71 -6.19
CA LYS A 79 9.64 -11.10 -6.33
C LYS A 79 9.04 -11.66 -5.06
N THR A 80 9.71 -11.45 -3.93
CA THR A 80 9.32 -12.08 -2.65
C THR A 80 8.41 -11.21 -1.82
N GLN A 81 8.49 -9.88 -2.02
CA GLN A 81 7.81 -8.88 -1.19
C GLN A 81 8.12 -9.02 0.32
N GLN A 82 9.26 -9.64 0.63
CA GLN A 82 9.72 -9.87 2.00
C GLN A 82 10.93 -9.01 2.30
N ILE A 83 10.94 -8.42 3.50
CA ILE A 83 12.10 -7.72 4.02
C ILE A 83 13.24 -8.72 4.16
N LYS A 84 14.43 -8.31 3.69
CA LYS A 84 15.66 -9.07 3.87
C LYS A 84 16.81 -8.11 4.17
N LEU A 85 17.69 -8.57 5.04
CA LEU A 85 18.97 -7.91 5.28
C LEU A 85 19.99 -8.42 4.25
N PHE A 86 20.73 -7.48 3.67
CA PHE A 86 21.77 -7.71 2.69
C PHE A 86 23.09 -7.16 3.23
N THR A 87 24.19 -7.68 2.72
CA THR A 87 25.53 -7.20 3.05
C THR A 87 26.16 -6.69 1.76
N CYS A 88 26.66 -5.45 1.77
CA CYS A 88 27.38 -4.90 0.63
C CYS A 88 28.80 -5.48 0.57
N TYR A 89 29.49 -5.29 -0.54
CA TYR A 89 30.84 -5.85 -0.69
C TYR A 89 31.90 -5.36 0.32
N LEU A 90 31.64 -4.29 1.05
CA LEU A 90 32.52 -3.84 2.13
C LEU A 90 32.22 -4.48 3.48
N GLY A 91 31.14 -5.25 3.58
CA GLY A 91 30.74 -5.90 4.83
C GLY A 91 29.77 -5.09 5.68
N LEU A 92 29.16 -4.03 5.14
CA LEU A 92 28.08 -3.29 5.81
C LEU A 92 26.73 -3.89 5.48
N THR A 93 25.87 -3.99 6.48
CA THR A 93 24.50 -4.46 6.35
C THR A 93 23.57 -3.32 5.93
N TYR A 94 22.63 -3.64 5.05
CA TYR A 94 21.54 -2.78 4.60
C TYR A 94 20.26 -3.60 4.43
N PHE A 95 19.14 -2.93 4.27
CA PHE A 95 17.83 -3.55 4.08
C PHE A 95 17.03 -2.81 3.01
N MET A 96 16.07 -3.53 2.45
CA MET A 96 15.04 -2.93 1.61
C MET A 96 13.66 -3.37 2.08
N CYS A 97 12.75 -2.42 2.17
CA CYS A 97 11.39 -2.60 2.65
C CYS A 97 10.41 -2.23 1.52
N PRO A 98 9.40 -3.07 1.24
CA PRO A 98 8.36 -2.73 0.29
C PRO A 98 7.47 -1.63 0.86
N VAL A 99 7.06 -0.67 0.03
CA VAL A 99 6.11 0.38 0.39
C VAL A 99 4.84 0.17 -0.43
N TYR A 100 3.72 0.00 0.27
CA TYR A 100 2.42 -0.28 -0.33
C TYR A 100 1.48 0.90 -0.24
N TYR A 101 0.65 1.06 -1.26
CA TYR A 101 -0.53 1.91 -1.26
C TYR A 101 -1.68 1.14 -1.92
N ASN A 102 -2.84 1.05 -1.25
CA ASN A 102 -3.99 0.25 -1.70
C ASN A 102 -3.61 -1.15 -2.18
N ASN A 103 -2.85 -1.90 -1.35
CA ASN A 103 -2.32 -3.23 -1.62
C ASN A 103 -1.43 -3.36 -2.88
N LYS A 104 -0.99 -2.24 -3.47
CA LYS A 104 -0.05 -2.22 -4.59
C LYS A 104 1.32 -1.75 -4.11
N LEU A 105 2.37 -2.45 -4.55
CA LEU A 105 3.74 -2.00 -4.33
C LEU A 105 4.00 -0.74 -5.16
N VAL A 106 4.30 0.38 -4.51
CA VAL A 106 4.46 1.70 -5.14
C VAL A 106 5.86 2.28 -4.99
N ALA A 107 6.61 1.84 -3.99
CA ALA A 107 7.98 2.29 -3.77
C ALA A 107 8.78 1.25 -2.98
N ILE A 108 10.08 1.49 -2.89
CA ILE A 108 11.01 0.69 -2.09
C ILE A 108 11.76 1.63 -1.16
N ALA A 109 11.64 1.38 0.14
CA ALA A 109 12.45 2.06 1.13
C ALA A 109 13.79 1.33 1.29
N TYR A 110 14.90 2.03 1.06
CA TYR A 110 16.26 1.53 1.23
C TYR A 110 16.85 2.18 2.47
N GLY A 111 17.18 1.38 3.48
CA GLY A 111 17.98 1.84 4.62
C GLY A 111 19.24 1.02 4.82
N GLY A 112 20.31 1.59 5.35
CA GLY A 112 21.55 0.82 5.48
C GLY A 112 22.81 1.55 5.91
N GLY A 113 23.93 0.85 5.73
CA GLY A 113 25.26 1.33 6.10
C GLY A 113 25.62 1.03 7.55
N ILE A 114 25.21 -0.14 8.05
CA ILE A 114 25.35 -0.53 9.46
C ILE A 114 26.40 -1.63 9.60
N ALA A 115 27.22 -1.53 10.63
CA ALA A 115 28.08 -2.62 11.08
C ALA A 115 27.30 -3.52 12.05
N THR A 116 27.00 -4.75 11.63
CA THR A 116 26.38 -5.80 12.47
C THR A 116 27.43 -6.74 13.03
N GLU A 117 27.06 -7.70 13.88
CA GLU A 117 28.02 -8.64 14.49
C GLU A 117 28.85 -9.44 13.47
N ALA A 118 28.36 -9.55 12.23
CA ALA A 118 29.04 -10.24 11.13
C ALA A 118 29.81 -9.29 10.19
N HIS A 119 30.02 -8.03 10.56
CA HIS A 119 30.71 -7.06 9.69
C HIS A 119 32.18 -7.44 9.46
N THR A 120 32.71 -7.14 8.28
CA THR A 120 34.13 -7.30 7.94
C THR A 120 34.88 -5.96 7.83
N VAL A 121 34.20 -4.85 8.18
CA VAL A 121 34.77 -3.50 8.07
C VAL A 121 35.82 -3.27 9.17
N PRO A 122 37.02 -2.77 8.83
CA PRO A 122 38.03 -2.36 9.81
C PRO A 122 37.54 -1.29 10.79
N GLN A 123 37.98 -1.37 12.05
CA GLN A 123 37.55 -0.46 13.11
C GLN A 123 37.89 1.02 12.81
N GLU A 124 39.04 1.29 12.21
CA GLU A 124 39.44 2.65 11.78
C GLU A 124 38.41 3.29 10.83
N ILE A 125 37.80 2.49 9.95
CA ILE A 125 36.77 2.96 9.00
C ILE A 125 35.46 3.21 9.76
N ILE A 126 35.12 2.34 10.70
CA ILE A 126 33.92 2.51 11.54
C ILE A 126 33.99 3.83 12.32
N GLU A 127 35.12 4.10 12.96
CA GLU A 127 35.35 5.32 13.73
C GLU A 127 35.42 6.56 12.83
N ARG A 128 36.21 6.51 11.75
CA ARG A 128 36.39 7.64 10.83
C ARG A 128 35.10 8.13 10.19
N TYR A 129 34.19 7.21 9.85
CA TYR A 129 32.94 7.52 9.17
C TYR A 129 31.72 7.44 10.08
N ASN A 130 31.91 7.27 11.39
CA ASN A 130 30.86 7.16 12.40
C ASN A 130 29.77 6.15 12.01
N ILE A 131 30.20 4.93 11.64
CA ILE A 131 29.31 3.87 11.17
C ILE A 131 28.49 3.34 12.37
N PRO A 132 27.15 3.25 12.26
CA PRO A 132 26.31 2.69 13.31
C PRO A 132 26.67 1.22 13.57
N LEU A 133 26.86 0.88 14.84
CA LEU A 133 27.04 -0.49 15.33
C LEU A 133 25.76 -0.97 15.98
N MET A 134 25.13 -2.03 15.46
CA MET A 134 23.96 -2.62 16.11
C MET A 134 23.72 -4.08 15.72
N PRO A 135 23.01 -4.84 16.58
CA PRO A 135 22.64 -6.22 16.28
C PRO A 135 21.78 -6.38 15.04
N GLN A 136 22.03 -7.45 14.27
CA GLN A 136 21.21 -7.79 13.09
C GLN A 136 19.72 -7.92 13.44
N ARG A 137 19.39 -8.46 14.62
CA ARG A 137 18.00 -8.58 15.11
C ARG A 137 17.34 -7.21 15.35
N LYS A 138 18.10 -6.22 15.84
CA LYS A 138 17.58 -4.85 16.03
C LYS A 138 17.27 -4.23 14.67
N LEU A 139 18.20 -4.37 13.71
CA LEU A 139 18.02 -3.84 12.36
C LEU A 139 16.81 -4.45 11.64
N GLN A 140 16.58 -5.75 11.81
CA GLN A 140 15.40 -6.41 11.25
C GLN A 140 14.08 -5.86 11.82
N ARG A 141 14.00 -5.67 13.15
CA ARG A 141 12.83 -5.05 13.80
C ARG A 141 12.57 -3.63 13.30
N ILE A 142 13.63 -2.84 13.11
CA ILE A 142 13.52 -1.48 12.54
C ILE A 142 12.92 -1.53 11.14
N GLY A 143 13.37 -2.45 10.29
CA GLY A 143 12.80 -2.64 8.95
C GLY A 143 11.32 -3.06 8.98
N GLU A 144 10.94 -3.97 9.87
CA GLU A 144 9.55 -4.41 10.07
C GLU A 144 8.65 -3.25 10.54
N LEU A 145 9.12 -2.47 11.53
CA LEU A 145 8.42 -1.27 12.01
C LEU A 145 8.28 -0.22 10.91
N LEU A 146 9.29 -0.06 10.05
CA LEU A 146 9.22 0.86 8.92
C LEU A 146 8.10 0.48 7.95
N VAL A 147 7.94 -0.81 7.64
CA VAL A 147 6.84 -1.28 6.78
C VAL A 147 5.48 -0.98 7.41
N GLN A 148 5.31 -1.25 8.71
CA GLN A 148 4.07 -0.95 9.43
C GLN A 148 3.77 0.56 9.47
N THR A 149 4.80 1.36 9.74
CA THR A 149 4.68 2.82 9.76
C THR A 149 4.31 3.35 8.38
N MET A 150 4.92 2.81 7.31
CA MET A 150 4.56 3.19 5.97
C MET A 150 3.14 2.80 5.59
N ALA A 151 2.65 1.65 6.06
CA ALA A 151 1.25 1.26 5.87
C ALA A 151 0.28 2.23 6.56
N LEU A 152 0.62 2.72 7.77
CA LEU A 152 -0.17 3.72 8.49
C LEU A 152 -0.14 5.10 7.80
N VAL A 153 1.03 5.53 7.34
CA VAL A 153 1.21 6.82 6.65
C VAL A 153 0.51 6.82 5.28
N ASN A 154 0.50 5.68 4.61
CA ASN A 154 -0.21 5.47 3.34
C ASN A 154 -1.70 5.12 3.55
N PHE A 155 -2.18 5.11 4.80
CA PHE A 155 -3.58 4.88 5.09
C PHE A 155 -4.37 6.12 4.66
N ASP A 156 -5.11 5.99 3.56
CA ASP A 156 -6.03 7.02 3.14
C ASP A 156 -7.22 7.03 4.12
N LEU A 157 -7.36 8.09 4.93
CA LEU A 157 -8.55 8.28 5.78
C LEU A 157 -9.83 8.42 4.94
N ASN A 158 -9.72 8.67 3.63
CA ASN A 158 -10.85 8.58 2.70
C ASN A 158 -11.31 7.14 2.47
N VAL A 159 -10.62 6.11 2.98
CA VAL A 159 -11.17 4.74 3.03
C VAL A 159 -12.39 4.70 3.95
N VAL A 160 -12.44 5.53 5.00
CA VAL A 160 -13.64 5.64 5.84
C VAL A 160 -14.79 6.32 5.09
N GLU A 161 -14.48 7.26 4.18
CA GLU A 161 -15.48 7.90 3.32
C GLU A 161 -15.87 7.03 2.09
N ASN A 162 -15.00 6.11 1.66
CA ASN A 162 -15.18 5.29 0.46
C ASN A 162 -15.63 3.83 0.70
N ILE A 163 -15.95 3.43 1.93
CA ILE A 163 -16.75 2.21 2.19
C ILE A 163 -18.12 2.29 1.44
N GLY A 164 -18.53 3.45 0.93
CA GLY A 164 -19.71 3.62 0.10
C GLY A 164 -19.52 3.66 -1.43
N ALA A 165 -18.30 3.54 -1.99
CA ALA A 165 -18.07 3.98 -3.36
C ALA A 165 -17.19 3.11 -4.29
N GLU A 166 -16.83 1.87 -3.94
CA GLU A 166 -16.37 0.91 -4.96
C GLU A 166 -17.56 0.13 -5.53
N LYS A 167 -18.31 0.78 -6.43
CA LYS A 167 -19.28 0.11 -7.31
C LYS A 167 -18.52 -0.82 -8.26
N THR A 168 -18.40 -2.08 -7.88
CA THR A 168 -17.92 -3.12 -8.80
C THR A 168 -19.10 -3.55 -9.66
N GLU A 169 -18.97 -3.44 -10.99
CA GLU A 169 -19.93 -4.00 -11.98
C GLU A 169 -20.23 -5.50 -11.78
N ALA A 170 -19.47 -6.18 -10.90
CA ALA A 170 -19.72 -7.55 -10.47
C ALA A 170 -20.98 -7.70 -9.59
N ASP A 171 -21.33 -6.71 -8.76
CA ASP A 171 -22.52 -6.79 -7.87
C ASP A 171 -23.84 -6.61 -8.63
N LEU A 172 -23.80 -5.84 -9.72
CA LEU A 172 -24.92 -5.64 -10.64
C LEU A 172 -25.37 -6.92 -11.33
N ASN A 173 -24.47 -7.91 -11.46
CA ASN A 173 -24.73 -9.14 -12.22
C ASN A 173 -25.43 -10.24 -11.41
N VAL A 174 -25.68 -10.05 -10.10
CA VAL A 174 -26.32 -11.07 -9.24
C VAL A 174 -27.77 -11.34 -9.67
N PHE A 175 -28.46 -10.35 -10.23
CA PHE A 175 -29.87 -10.46 -10.65
C PHE A 175 -30.06 -10.41 -12.18
N ASN A 176 -28.99 -10.59 -12.96
CA ASN A 176 -29.03 -10.41 -14.40
C ASN A 176 -30.01 -11.39 -15.08
N GLY A 177 -30.94 -10.83 -15.85
CA GLY A 177 -31.93 -11.56 -16.65
C GLY A 177 -33.34 -11.59 -16.07
N ILE A 178 -33.53 -11.25 -14.78
CA ILE A 178 -34.85 -11.29 -14.10
C ILE A 178 -35.34 -9.88 -13.74
N LEU A 179 -34.43 -9.02 -13.28
CA LEU A 179 -34.74 -7.63 -12.90
C LEU A 179 -34.39 -6.65 -14.03
N SER A 180 -35.18 -5.58 -14.16
CA SER A 180 -34.76 -4.43 -14.98
C SER A 180 -33.58 -3.72 -14.33
N ARG A 181 -32.83 -2.93 -15.11
CA ARG A 181 -31.68 -2.15 -14.62
C ARG A 181 -32.01 -1.34 -13.35
N ARG A 182 -33.19 -0.71 -13.31
CA ARG A 182 -33.61 0.11 -12.18
C ARG A 182 -34.01 -0.73 -10.97
N GLU A 183 -34.63 -1.89 -11.20
CA GLU A 183 -34.97 -2.83 -10.12
C GLU A 183 -33.72 -3.49 -9.53
N ALA A 184 -32.73 -3.83 -10.35
CA ALA A 184 -31.44 -4.34 -9.88
C ALA A 184 -30.71 -3.29 -9.04
N GLU A 185 -30.72 -2.03 -9.46
CA GLU A 185 -30.16 -0.92 -8.69
C GLU A 185 -30.84 -0.77 -7.32
N VAL A 186 -32.18 -0.82 -7.27
CA VAL A 186 -32.94 -0.77 -6.01
C VAL A 186 -32.67 -2.01 -5.15
N ALA A 187 -32.62 -3.20 -5.73
CA ALA A 187 -32.36 -4.45 -5.01
C ALA A 187 -30.99 -4.43 -4.31
N MET A 188 -29.95 -3.95 -4.98
CA MET A 188 -28.61 -3.82 -4.36
C MET A 188 -28.61 -2.85 -3.18
N LEU A 189 -29.28 -1.70 -3.30
CA LEU A 189 -29.35 -0.74 -2.20
C LEU A 189 -30.13 -1.31 -1.00
N ILE A 190 -31.12 -2.18 -1.23
CA ILE A 190 -31.78 -2.94 -0.15
C ILE A 190 -30.81 -3.91 0.51
N CYS A 191 -29.99 -4.62 -0.27
CA CYS A 191 -28.97 -5.55 0.23
C CYS A 191 -27.88 -4.85 1.04
N GLN A 192 -27.59 -3.59 0.75
CA GLN A 192 -26.72 -2.72 1.54
C GLN A 192 -27.37 -2.19 2.83
N GLY A 193 -28.62 -2.58 3.11
CA GLY A 193 -29.32 -2.23 4.35
C GLY A 193 -30.06 -0.89 4.32
N LEU A 194 -30.13 -0.21 3.18
CA LEU A 194 -30.77 1.10 3.11
C LEU A 194 -32.30 1.01 3.28
N SER A 195 -32.89 2.07 3.82
CA SER A 195 -34.35 2.26 3.91
C SER A 195 -34.92 2.83 2.61
N ASN A 196 -36.22 2.64 2.35
CA ASN A 196 -36.88 3.18 1.17
C ASN A 196 -36.68 4.70 1.01
N LYS A 197 -36.60 5.43 2.13
CA LYS A 197 -36.34 6.87 2.16
C LYS A 197 -34.92 7.19 1.68
N GLN A 198 -33.91 6.50 2.21
CA GLN A 198 -32.51 6.67 1.79
C GLN A 198 -32.30 6.29 0.32
N ILE A 199 -32.94 5.20 -0.13
CA ILE A 199 -32.90 4.79 -1.54
C ILE A 199 -33.55 5.85 -2.43
N ALA A 200 -34.69 6.40 -2.03
CA ALA A 200 -35.38 7.48 -2.74
C ALA A 200 -34.50 8.72 -2.88
N GLU A 201 -33.83 9.13 -1.80
CA GLU A 201 -32.88 10.26 -1.78
C GLU A 201 -31.70 10.01 -2.72
N GLN A 202 -31.08 8.83 -2.64
CA GLN A 202 -29.90 8.49 -3.45
C GLN A 202 -30.23 8.35 -4.94
N LEU A 203 -31.43 7.88 -5.27
CA LEU A 203 -31.89 7.66 -6.63
C LEU A 203 -32.70 8.83 -7.21
N PHE A 204 -32.83 9.93 -6.45
CA PHE A 204 -33.57 11.15 -6.80
C PHE A 204 -35.01 10.89 -7.26
N ILE A 205 -35.74 10.00 -6.56
CA ILE A 205 -37.15 9.64 -6.86
C ILE A 205 -37.98 9.55 -5.58
N SER A 206 -39.31 9.46 -5.69
CA SER A 206 -40.18 9.43 -4.51
C SER A 206 -40.11 8.09 -3.75
N GLU A 207 -40.28 8.10 -2.43
CA GLU A 207 -40.38 6.89 -1.61
C GLU A 207 -41.53 5.97 -2.08
N LYS A 208 -42.62 6.57 -2.59
CA LYS A 208 -43.73 5.82 -3.20
C LYS A 208 -43.26 5.02 -4.41
N THR A 209 -42.42 5.61 -5.27
CA THR A 209 -41.82 4.94 -6.42
C THR A 209 -40.90 3.80 -5.98
N ILE A 210 -40.15 3.97 -4.90
CA ILE A 210 -39.34 2.90 -4.31
C ILE A 210 -40.20 1.75 -3.81
N LYS A 211 -41.31 2.02 -3.10
CA LYS A 211 -42.25 0.97 -2.66
C LYS A 211 -42.77 0.13 -3.83
N THR A 212 -43.08 0.77 -4.96
CA THR A 212 -43.46 0.05 -6.19
C THR A 212 -42.32 -0.82 -6.72
N HIS A 213 -41.09 -0.30 -6.80
CA HIS A 213 -39.93 -1.09 -7.21
C HIS A 213 -39.70 -2.29 -6.29
N VAL A 214 -39.75 -2.10 -4.96
CA VAL A 214 -39.61 -3.18 -3.97
C VAL A 214 -40.66 -4.27 -4.21
N SER A 215 -41.94 -3.90 -4.37
CA SER A 215 -43.01 -4.86 -4.62
C SER A 215 -42.77 -5.67 -5.90
N ASN A 216 -42.30 -5.01 -6.96
CA ASN A 216 -42.00 -5.68 -8.23
C ASN A 216 -40.78 -6.60 -8.14
N ILE A 217 -39.75 -6.19 -7.40
CA ILE A 217 -38.54 -7.00 -7.16
C ILE A 217 -38.91 -8.28 -6.41
N LEU A 218 -39.63 -8.17 -5.29
CA LEU A 218 -40.02 -9.32 -4.48
C LEU A 218 -40.88 -10.31 -5.29
N SER A 219 -41.80 -9.79 -6.09
CA SER A 219 -42.63 -10.59 -7.00
C SER A 219 -41.81 -11.29 -8.09
N LYS A 220 -40.89 -10.59 -8.75
CA LYS A 220 -40.04 -11.14 -9.83
C LYS A 220 -39.04 -12.18 -9.35
N LEU A 221 -38.57 -12.06 -8.11
CA LEU A 221 -37.62 -12.99 -7.50
C LEU A 221 -38.31 -14.12 -6.71
N ASP A 222 -39.64 -14.15 -6.65
CA ASP A 222 -40.43 -15.10 -5.87
C ASP A 222 -39.99 -15.20 -4.39
N ILE A 223 -39.79 -14.03 -3.77
CA ILE A 223 -39.38 -13.91 -2.38
C ILE A 223 -40.39 -13.12 -1.57
N LYS A 224 -40.52 -13.49 -0.29
CA LYS A 224 -41.60 -13.05 0.59
C LYS A 224 -41.43 -11.63 1.10
N ASP A 225 -40.19 -11.26 1.42
CA ASP A 225 -39.90 -9.96 2.04
C ASP A 225 -38.45 -9.50 1.79
N ARG A 226 -38.19 -8.25 2.20
CA ARG A 226 -36.88 -7.61 2.05
C ARG A 226 -35.77 -8.35 2.80
N MET A 227 -36.08 -9.08 3.87
CA MET A 227 -35.08 -9.82 4.64
C MET A 227 -34.64 -11.05 3.87
N GLN A 228 -35.58 -11.76 3.24
CA GLN A 228 -35.28 -12.87 2.34
C GLN A 228 -34.41 -12.42 1.14
N LEU A 229 -34.65 -11.22 0.60
CA LEU A 229 -33.79 -10.64 -0.45
C LEU A 229 -32.33 -10.50 -0.01
N ILE A 230 -32.12 -9.96 1.20
CA ILE A 230 -30.78 -9.76 1.77
C ILE A 230 -30.09 -11.12 2.00
N LEU A 231 -30.81 -12.10 2.55
CA LEU A 231 -30.26 -13.42 2.83
C LEU A 231 -29.82 -14.16 1.54
N GLU A 232 -30.63 -14.13 0.49
CA GLU A 232 -30.25 -14.72 -0.80
C GLU A 232 -29.04 -14.03 -1.42
N TYR A 233 -28.93 -12.70 -1.28
CA TYR A 233 -27.77 -11.96 -1.76
C TYR A 233 -26.48 -12.35 -1.01
N CYS A 234 -26.51 -12.42 0.33
CA CYS A 234 -25.36 -12.86 1.14
C CYS A 234 -24.93 -14.31 0.82
N ARG A 235 -25.87 -15.18 0.42
CA ARG A 235 -25.56 -16.54 -0.02
C ARG A 235 -24.77 -16.58 -1.33
N ILE A 236 -24.99 -15.62 -2.22
CA ILE A 236 -24.34 -15.52 -3.53
C ILE A 236 -23.02 -14.74 -3.44
N VAL A 237 -22.93 -13.75 -2.55
CA VAL A 237 -21.75 -12.90 -2.33
C VAL A 237 -21.18 -13.15 -0.93
N PRO A 238 -20.26 -14.12 -0.75
CA PRO A 238 -19.84 -14.59 0.57
C PRO A 238 -19.00 -13.61 1.41
N ASN A 239 -18.79 -12.36 0.98
CA ASN A 239 -18.02 -11.35 1.72
C ASN A 239 -18.59 -9.92 1.57
N ALA A 240 -19.91 -9.77 1.43
CA ALA A 240 -20.56 -8.46 1.47
C ALA A 240 -20.70 -7.93 2.91
#